data_AF-A0A260WSC0-F1
#
_entry.id   AF-A0A260WSC0-F1
#
_cell.length_a   1.000
_cell.length_b   1.000
_cell.length_c   1.000
_cell.angle_alpha   90.00
_cell.angle_beta   90.00
_cell.angle_gamma   90.00
#
_symmetry.space_group_name_H-M   'P 1'
#
loop_
_entity.id
_entity.type
_entity.pdbx_description
1 polymer ?
#
loop_
_entity_poly.entity_id
_entity_poly.type
_entity_poly.pdbx_seq_one_letter_code
_entity_poly.pdbx_strand_id
1 'polypeptide(L)'
;MEPQSYSSGERVFGPPRGTFDADWAATALRANVPGLDFAASVRVMEYAWELVQSRDLRGAPLADALGASTAVSVDSDLARAAAAVATEIAEFYLDSG
;
A
#
# COMPACT_ATOMS: atom_id res chain seq x y z
N MET A 1 13.01 -14.32 6.83
CA MET A 1 13.25 -12.90 6.51
C MET A 1 12.19 -12.14 7.25
N GLU A 2 12.59 -11.27 8.17
CA GLU A 2 11.68 -10.29 8.76
C GLU A 2 11.31 -9.26 7.67
N PRO A 3 10.06 -8.81 7.60
CA PRO A 3 9.68 -7.76 6.67
C PRO A 3 10.52 -6.51 6.96
N GLN A 4 11.21 -5.97 5.96
CA GLN A 4 11.89 -4.69 6.12
C GLN A 4 10.85 -3.63 6.45
N SER A 5 10.96 -2.98 7.60
CA SER A 5 10.15 -1.82 7.93
C SER A 5 10.36 -0.76 6.84
N TYR A 6 9.28 -0.37 6.14
CA TYR A 6 9.32 0.58 5.02
C TYR A 6 9.67 2.01 5.46
N SER A 7 9.75 2.22 6.77
CA SER A 7 10.17 3.44 7.45
C SER A 7 11.69 3.65 7.60
N SER A 8 12.54 2.66 7.28
CA SER A 8 13.97 2.68 7.67
C SER A 8 15.00 3.04 6.59
N GLY A 9 14.56 3.32 5.35
CA GLY A 9 15.43 3.74 4.25
C GLY A 9 15.49 5.26 4.09
N GLU A 10 16.68 5.85 4.11
CA GLU A 10 16.97 7.28 4.19
C GLU A 10 16.38 8.15 3.05
N ARG A 11 15.12 8.59 3.22
CA ARG A 11 14.42 9.79 2.68
C ARG A 11 13.00 9.83 3.30
N VAL A 12 12.84 10.19 4.58
CA VAL A 12 12.57 11.55 5.10
C VAL A 12 11.62 12.38 4.19
N PHE A 13 10.38 12.57 4.66
CA PHE A 13 9.22 13.25 4.03
C PHE A 13 8.34 12.37 3.13
N GLY A 14 7.47 11.57 3.76
CA GLY A 14 6.13 11.40 3.22
C GLY A 14 5.40 12.76 3.16
N PRO A 15 4.30 12.86 2.39
CA PRO A 15 3.51 14.08 2.27
C PRO A 15 3.17 14.67 3.66
N PRO A 16 3.21 16.01 3.82
CA PRO A 16 2.92 16.64 5.10
C PRO A 16 1.50 16.29 5.55
N ARG A 17 1.37 15.80 6.80
CA ARG A 17 0.14 15.61 7.57
C ARG A 17 -1.09 15.17 6.77
N GLY A 18 -1.28 13.86 6.65
CA GLY A 18 -2.60 13.25 6.41
C GLY A 18 -3.06 13.18 4.95
N THR A 19 -2.23 13.53 3.97
CA THR A 19 -2.53 13.27 2.56
C THR A 19 -1.83 11.98 2.15
N PHE A 20 -2.56 11.00 1.63
CA PHE A 20 -1.95 9.81 1.05
C PHE A 20 -1.23 10.16 -0.25
N ASP A 21 0.02 9.75 -0.40
CA ASP A 21 0.81 9.90 -1.62
C ASP A 21 0.93 8.54 -2.31
N ALA A 22 0.18 8.38 -3.39
CA ALA A 22 0.12 7.15 -4.16
C ALA A 22 1.43 6.85 -4.91
N ASP A 23 2.21 7.87 -5.29
CA ASP A 23 3.49 7.70 -5.99
C ASP A 23 4.56 7.18 -5.04
N TRP A 24 4.58 7.69 -3.80
CA TRP A 24 5.42 7.18 -2.72
C TRP A 24 5.04 5.74 -2.36
N ALA A 25 3.74 5.48 -2.15
CA ALA A 25 3.22 4.15 -1.86
C ALA A 25 3.53 3.14 -2.97
N ALA A 26 3.43 3.57 -4.24
CA ALA A 26 3.80 2.77 -5.41
C ALA A 26 5.30 2.44 -5.43
N THR A 27 6.15 3.39 -5.04
CA THR A 27 7.59 3.16 -4.92
C THR A 27 7.89 2.12 -3.86
N ALA A 28 7.24 2.19 -2.70
CA ALA A 28 7.35 1.19 -1.63
C ALA A 28 6.84 -0.19 -2.08
N LEU A 29 5.72 -0.26 -2.80
CA LEU A 29 5.19 -1.51 -3.35
C LEU A 29 6.19 -2.18 -4.31
N ARG A 30 6.79 -1.41 -5.21
CA ARG A 30 7.77 -1.91 -6.19
C ARG A 30 9.08 -2.39 -5.57
N ALA A 31 9.44 -1.90 -4.40
CA ALA A 31 10.58 -2.43 -3.66
C ALA A 31 10.35 -3.89 -3.21
N ASN A 32 9.08 -4.30 -3.03
CA ASN A 32 8.71 -5.66 -2.64
C ASN A 32 8.36 -6.55 -3.84
N VAL A 33 7.86 -5.95 -4.92
CA VAL A 33 7.47 -6.66 -6.15
C VAL A 33 8.31 -6.16 -7.32
N PRO A 34 9.56 -6.66 -7.46
CA PRO A 34 10.44 -6.23 -8.53
C PRO A 34 9.85 -6.61 -9.90
N GLY A 35 9.83 -5.64 -10.82
CA GLY A 35 9.29 -5.81 -12.17
C GLY A 35 7.87 -5.28 -12.37
N LEU A 36 7.20 -4.81 -11.31
CA LEU A 36 5.91 -4.15 -11.44
C LEU A 36 6.05 -2.75 -12.08
N ASP A 37 5.17 -2.47 -13.05
CA ASP A 37 5.08 -1.16 -13.69
C ASP A 37 4.65 -0.07 -12.69
N PHE A 38 5.21 1.13 -12.83
CA PHE A 38 4.93 2.22 -11.90
C PHE A 38 3.47 2.68 -11.96
N ALA A 39 2.90 2.86 -13.15
CA ALA A 39 1.51 3.31 -13.28
C ALA A 39 0.52 2.25 -12.76
N ALA A 40 0.82 0.96 -12.96
CA ALA A 40 0.07 -0.12 -12.35
C ALA A 40 0.16 -0.09 -10.81
N SER A 41 1.36 0.15 -10.27
CA SER A 41 1.61 0.23 -8.84
C SER A 41 0.81 1.37 -8.19
N VAL A 42 0.79 2.55 -8.81
CA VAL A 42 0.00 3.71 -8.35
C VAL A 42 -1.47 3.35 -8.26
N ARG A 43 -2.06 2.80 -9.33
CA ARG A 43 -3.48 2.42 -9.33
C ARG A 43 -3.84 1.41 -8.24
N VAL A 44 -2.98 0.42 -8.02
CA VAL A 44 -3.19 -0.58 -6.96
C VAL A 44 -3.15 0.09 -5.59
N MET A 45 -2.21 1.01 -5.36
CA MET A 45 -2.09 1.70 -4.08
C MET A 45 -3.20 2.71 -3.83
N GLU A 46 -3.65 3.45 -4.85
CA GLU A 46 -4.84 4.33 -4.78
C GLU A 46 -6.07 3.53 -4.36
N TYR A 47 -6.30 2.39 -5.01
CA TYR A 47 -7.46 1.55 -4.72
C TYR A 47 -7.35 0.87 -3.35
N ALA A 48 -6.16 0.39 -2.97
CA ALA A 48 -5.92 -0.15 -1.62
C ALA A 48 -6.20 0.91 -0.55
N TRP A 49 -5.79 2.16 -0.79
CA TRP A 49 -6.05 3.26 0.12
C TRP A 49 -7.52 3.67 0.18
N GLU A 50 -8.24 3.64 -0.93
CA GLU A 50 -9.70 3.82 -0.96
C GLU A 50 -10.39 2.78 -0.06
N LEU A 51 -10.00 1.51 -0.15
CA LEU A 51 -10.54 0.43 0.68
C LEU A 51 -10.21 0.62 2.16
N VAL A 52 -8.99 1.07 2.46
CA VAL A 52 -8.56 1.47 3.81
C VAL A 52 -9.47 2.57 4.35
N GLN A 53 -9.74 3.64 3.60
CA GLN A 53 -10.54 4.77 4.10
C GLN A 53 -12.04 4.46 4.18
N SER A 54 -12.58 3.78 3.18
CA SER A 54 -14.04 3.58 3.05
C SER A 54 -14.56 2.41 3.87
N ARG A 55 -13.72 1.41 4.15
CA ARG A 55 -14.13 0.15 4.79
C ARG A 55 -13.27 -0.24 5.99
N ASP A 56 -12.28 0.59 6.33
CA ASP A 56 -11.31 0.34 7.40
C ASP A 56 -10.61 -1.03 7.29
N LEU A 57 -10.35 -1.46 6.06
CA LEU A 57 -9.68 -2.74 5.82
C LEU A 57 -8.18 -2.62 6.06
N ARG A 58 -7.60 -3.64 6.68
CA ARG A 58 -6.16 -3.77 7.00
C ARG A 58 -5.72 -5.22 6.80
N GLY A 59 -4.42 -5.44 6.62
CA GLY A 59 -3.81 -6.78 6.59
C GLY A 59 -4.49 -7.76 5.62
N ALA A 60 -4.79 -8.97 6.10
CA ALA A 60 -5.40 -10.03 5.29
C ALA A 60 -6.77 -9.65 4.68
N PRO A 61 -7.74 -9.07 5.42
CA PRO A 61 -8.99 -8.57 4.84
C PRO A 61 -8.80 -7.59 3.67
N LEU A 62 -7.78 -6.74 3.72
CA LEU A 62 -7.46 -5.83 2.62
C LEU A 62 -6.89 -6.57 1.41
N ALA A 63 -5.99 -7.55 1.63
CA ALA A 63 -5.45 -8.38 0.56
C ALA A 63 -6.55 -9.19 -0.14
N ASP A 64 -7.49 -9.75 0.61
CA ASP A 64 -8.63 -10.50 0.07
C ASP A 64 -9.54 -9.59 -0.78
N ALA A 65 -9.82 -8.37 -0.31
CA ALA A 65 -10.60 -7.39 -1.05
C ALA A 65 -9.91 -6.95 -2.36
N LEU A 66 -8.59 -6.78 -2.34
CA LEU A 66 -7.79 -6.46 -3.53
C LEU A 66 -7.82 -7.60 -4.54
N GLY A 67 -7.61 -8.84 -4.09
CA GLY A 67 -7.61 -10.02 -4.96
C GLY A 67 -9.00 -10.36 -5.55
N ALA A 68 -10.07 -9.97 -4.87
CA ALA A 68 -11.45 -10.14 -5.34
C ALA A 68 -11.96 -8.97 -6.20
N SER A 69 -11.19 -7.88 -6.33
CA SER A 69 -11.62 -6.69 -7.04
C SER A 69 -11.55 -6.86 -8.55
N THR A 70 -12.49 -6.22 -9.25
CA THR A 70 -12.46 -6.04 -10.71
C THR A 70 -11.90 -4.69 -11.14
N ALA A 71 -11.69 -3.76 -10.18
CA ALA A 71 -11.15 -2.43 -10.46
C ALA A 71 -9.65 -2.47 -10.76
N VAL A 72 -8.93 -3.40 -10.13
CA VAL A 72 -7.50 -3.65 -10.35
C VAL A 72 -7.28 -5.14 -10.52
N SER A 73 -6.46 -5.52 -11.51
CA SER A 73 -6.09 -6.91 -11.75
C SER A 73 -4.77 -7.18 -11.04
N VAL A 74 -4.81 -7.94 -9.94
CA VAL A 74 -3.64 -8.29 -9.12
C VAL A 74 -3.65 -9.78 -8.82
N ASP A 75 -2.48 -10.41 -8.82
CA ASP A 75 -2.33 -11.76 -8.28
C ASP A 75 -2.29 -11.74 -6.73
N SER A 76 -2.32 -12.92 -6.12
CA SER A 76 -2.37 -13.05 -4.66
C SER A 76 -1.12 -12.49 -3.95
N ASP A 77 0.04 -12.50 -4.58
CA ASP A 77 1.27 -12.01 -3.97
C ASP A 77 1.33 -10.48 -4.05
N LEU A 78 0.93 -9.92 -5.19
CA LEU A 78 0.76 -8.47 -5.34
C LEU A 78 -0.31 -7.91 -4.40
N ALA A 79 -1.45 -8.61 -4.25
CA ALA A 79 -2.51 -8.21 -3.31
C ALA A 79 -2.01 -8.18 -1.86
N ARG A 80 -1.23 -9.19 -1.43
CA ARG A 80 -0.63 -9.22 -0.10
C ARG A 80 0.39 -8.11 0.11
N ALA A 81 1.27 -7.87 -0.87
CA ALA A 81 2.28 -6.82 -0.79
C ALA A 81 1.63 -5.42 -0.71
N ALA A 82 0.65 -5.15 -1.57
CA ALA A 82 -0.10 -3.89 -1.55
C ALA A 82 -0.85 -3.70 -0.23
N ALA A 83 -1.50 -4.74 0.29
CA ALA A 83 -2.19 -4.67 1.58
C ALA A 83 -1.23 -4.41 2.74
N ALA A 84 -0.04 -5.03 2.75
CA ALA A 84 0.98 -4.79 3.77
C ALA A 84 1.45 -3.33 3.75
N VAL A 85 1.80 -2.79 2.56
CA VAL A 85 2.22 -1.39 2.41
C VAL A 85 1.09 -0.45 2.85
N ALA A 86 -0.14 -0.64 2.36
CA ALA A 86 -1.27 0.21 2.71
C ALA A 86 -1.60 0.18 4.22
N THR A 87 -1.42 -0.98 4.87
CA THR A 87 -1.62 -1.13 6.32
C THR A 87 -0.58 -0.35 7.11
N GLU A 88 0.72 -0.49 6.77
CA GLU A 88 1.79 0.26 7.46
C GLU A 88 1.62 1.78 7.28
N ILE A 89 1.22 2.22 6.08
CA ILE A 89 0.90 3.63 5.81
C ILE A 89 -0.28 4.09 6.68
N ALA A 90 -1.34 3.29 6.79
CA ALA A 90 -2.50 3.62 7.58
C ALA A 90 -2.17 3.73 9.07
N GLU A 91 -1.38 2.81 9.63
CA GLU A 91 -0.91 2.87 11.02
C GLU A 91 -0.11 4.17 11.26
N PHE A 92 0.76 4.53 10.31
CA PHE A 92 1.58 5.75 10.42
C PHE A 92 0.75 7.05 10.32
N TYR A 93 -0.31 7.09 9.52
CA TYR A 93 -1.05 8.33 9.25
C TYR A 93 -2.38 8.46 9.99
N LEU A 94 -3.08 7.37 10.27
CA LEU A 94 -4.41 7.36 10.87
C LEU A 94 -4.36 7.06 12.38
N ASP A 95 -3.44 6.20 12.81
CA ASP A 95 -3.37 5.75 14.21
C ASP A 95 -2.38 6.57 15.05
N SER A 96 -1.55 7.40 14.40
CA SER A 96 -0.57 8.28 15.04
C SER A 96 -1.16 9.63 15.51
N GLY A 97 -2.49 9.76 15.52
CA GLY A 97 -3.26 10.95 15.87
C GLY A 97 -3.70 11.03 17.32
#